data_AF-A0A9N7JNC5-F1
#
_entry.id   AF-A0A9N7JNC5-F1
#
_cell.length_a   1.000
_cell.length_b   1.000
_cell.length_c   1.000
_cell.angle_alpha   90.00
_cell.angle_beta   90.00
_cell.angle_gamma   90.00
#
_symmetry.space_group_name_H-M   'P 1'
#
loop_
_entity.id
_entity.type
_entity.pdbx_description
1 polymer ?
#
loop_
_entity_poly.entity_id
_entity_poly.type
_entity_poly.pdbx_seq_one_letter_code
_entity_poly.pdbx_strand_id
1 'polypeptide(L)'
;MNYEIFKTIVPPVIAGLITYRVANKNIFSNIRLQVANEQLKKVYLPLFIFLEPYLYKQPDIQIIKSFINMFNEIKSTNYELIDSDLLNCVQILEKSIHDNKYNFNYYESVCSILDKLFERTRKLLKLPTRSISYRLNNKQYGTSINEAIKFIEDIVLKVLPILLLTIIFIIIHTFINTFIHLLK
;
A
#
# COMPACT_ATOMS: atom_id res chain seq x y z
N MET A 1 42.35 37.04 -17.89
CA MET A 1 42.16 35.63 -18.33
C MET A 1 40.84 35.01 -17.88
N ASN A 2 40.23 35.42 -16.76
CA ASN A 2 38.99 34.79 -16.25
C ASN A 2 37.67 35.11 -17.00
N TYR A 3 37.54 36.28 -17.63
CA TYR A 3 36.26 36.71 -18.20
C TYR A 3 35.88 36.01 -19.51
N GLU A 4 36.86 35.79 -20.39
CA GLU A 4 36.67 35.06 -21.66
C GLU A 4 36.35 33.59 -21.43
N ILE A 5 37.03 32.96 -20.46
CA ILE A 5 36.76 31.57 -20.02
C ILE A 5 35.36 31.47 -19.42
N PHE A 6 34.94 32.45 -18.63
CA PHE A 6 33.59 32.48 -18.04
C PHE A 6 32.49 32.59 -19.12
N LYS A 7 32.69 33.45 -20.14
CA LYS A 7 31.77 33.59 -21.27
C LYS A 7 31.67 32.35 -22.16
N THR A 8 32.73 31.54 -22.25
CA THR A 8 32.74 30.32 -23.07
C THR A 8 32.20 29.10 -22.33
N ILE A 9 32.40 29.00 -21.00
CA ILE A 9 31.99 27.81 -20.22
C ILE A 9 30.57 27.93 -19.65
N VAL A 10 30.18 29.12 -19.18
CA VAL A 10 28.90 29.28 -18.47
C VAL A 10 27.67 29.04 -19.37
N PRO A 11 27.60 29.57 -20.61
CA PRO A 11 26.43 29.36 -21.47
C PRO A 11 26.19 27.88 -21.83
N PRO A 12 27.19 27.06 -22.21
CA PRO A 12 27.01 25.63 -22.43
C PRO A 12 26.53 24.87 -21.20
N VAL A 13 27.01 25.21 -20.01
CA VAL A 13 26.57 24.58 -18.75
C VAL A 13 25.11 24.90 -18.47
N ILE A 14 24.71 26.17 -18.62
CA ILE A 14 23.30 26.58 -18.45
C ILE A 14 22.42 25.90 -19.51
N ALA A 15 22.86 25.87 -20.77
CA ALA A 15 22.15 25.18 -21.85
C ALA A 15 21.99 23.69 -21.56
N GLY A 16 23.03 23.03 -21.04
CA GLY A 16 22.98 21.63 -20.61
C GLY A 16 21.99 21.39 -19.49
N LEU A 17 21.98 22.25 -18.46
CA LEU A 17 21.03 22.17 -17.35
C LEU A 17 19.58 22.36 -17.80
N ILE A 18 19.32 23.35 -18.66
CA ILE A 18 17.98 23.60 -19.21
C ILE A 18 17.54 22.42 -20.09
N THR A 19 18.41 21.95 -20.98
CA THR A 19 18.14 20.80 -21.86
C THR A 19 17.83 19.54 -21.05
N TYR A 20 18.61 19.25 -20.01
CA TYR A 20 18.33 18.14 -19.09
C TYR A 20 16.97 18.28 -18.42
N ARG A 21 16.64 19.48 -17.92
CA ARG A 21 15.34 19.73 -17.27
C ARG A 21 14.17 19.53 -18.23
N VAL A 22 14.28 20.04 -19.46
CA VAL A 22 13.27 19.91 -20.50
C VAL A 22 13.11 18.44 -20.93
N ALA A 23 14.22 17.74 -21.16
CA ALA A 23 14.20 16.32 -21.51
C ALA A 23 13.57 15.47 -20.40
N ASN A 24 13.96 15.68 -19.14
CA ASN A 24 13.40 14.98 -17.99
C ASN A 24 11.89 15.22 -17.84
N LYS A 25 11.44 16.46 -18.05
CA LYS A 25 10.04 16.84 -17.88
C LYS A 25 9.13 16.50 -19.06
N ASN A 26 9.63 16.49 -20.29
CA ASN A 26 8.80 16.31 -21.48
C ASN A 26 9.00 14.96 -22.19
N ILE A 27 10.23 14.44 -22.23
CA ILE A 27 10.55 13.22 -22.99
C ILE A 27 10.50 12.02 -22.06
N PHE A 28 11.34 12.01 -21.02
CA PHE A 28 11.44 10.87 -20.10
C PHE A 28 10.18 10.70 -19.26
N SER A 29 9.46 11.78 -18.97
CA SER A 29 8.14 11.71 -18.32
C SER A 29 7.10 11.00 -19.18
N ASN A 30 7.04 11.30 -20.49
CA ASN A 30 6.09 10.68 -21.41
C ASN A 30 6.40 9.20 -21.60
N ILE A 31 7.67 8.83 -21.79
CA ILE A 31 8.08 7.42 -21.88
C ILE A 31 7.72 6.69 -20.59
N ARG A 32 8.04 7.28 -19.43
CA ARG A 32 7.72 6.70 -18.13
C ARG A 32 6.22 6.52 -17.92
N LEU A 33 5.40 7.49 -18.35
CA LEU A 33 3.94 7.39 -18.30
C LEU A 33 3.42 6.32 -19.25
N GLN A 34 4.00 6.17 -20.43
CA GLN A 34 3.64 5.11 -21.36
C GLN A 34 3.95 3.73 -20.77
N VAL A 35 5.16 3.53 -20.23
CA VAL A 35 5.53 2.29 -19.55
C VAL A 35 4.60 2.01 -18.38
N ALA A 36 4.34 3.00 -17.52
CA ALA A 36 3.40 2.86 -16.41
C ALA A 36 1.98 2.47 -16.87
N ASN A 37 1.51 3.05 -17.98
CA ASN A 37 0.22 2.70 -18.57
C ASN A 37 0.19 1.26 -19.09
N GLU A 38 1.28 0.79 -19.70
CA GLU A 38 1.40 -0.60 -20.13
C GLU A 38 1.50 -1.57 -18.95
N GLN A 39 2.31 -1.26 -17.93
CA GLN A 39 2.39 -2.04 -16.69
C GLN A 39 1.02 -2.15 -16.02
N LEU A 40 0.28 -1.03 -15.91
CA LEU A 40 -1.06 -1.05 -15.35
C LEU A 40 -1.98 -1.96 -16.16
N LYS A 41 -2.07 -1.76 -17.48
CA LYS A 41 -3.06 -2.46 -18.32
C LYS A 41 -2.75 -3.94 -18.52
N LYS A 42 -1.48 -4.28 -18.73
CA LYS A 42 -1.05 -5.63 -19.13
C LYS A 42 -0.69 -6.51 -17.92
N VAL A 43 -0.27 -5.90 -16.80
CA VAL A 43 0.23 -6.66 -15.64
C VAL A 43 -0.62 -6.40 -14.40
N TYR A 44 -0.61 -5.18 -13.87
CA TYR A 44 -1.14 -4.96 -12.52
C TYR A 44 -2.66 -5.02 -12.45
N LEU A 45 -3.37 -4.46 -13.43
CA LEU A 45 -4.84 -4.46 -13.47
C LEU A 45 -5.44 -5.87 -13.54
N PRO A 46 -5.07 -6.76 -14.49
CA PRO A 46 -5.65 -8.10 -14.56
C PRO A 46 -5.36 -8.92 -13.29
N LEU A 47 -4.12 -8.87 -12.78
CA LEU A 47 -3.74 -9.53 -11.53
C LEU A 47 -4.54 -8.98 -10.34
N PHE A 48 -4.67 -7.66 -10.27
CA PHE A 48 -5.39 -6.99 -9.19
C PHE A 48 -6.87 -7.34 -9.21
N ILE A 49 -7.54 -7.28 -10.35
CA ILE A 49 -8.97 -7.65 -10.49
C ILE A 49 -9.21 -9.08 -10.01
N PHE A 50 -8.34 -10.02 -10.40
CA PHE A 50 -8.46 -11.41 -9.96
C PHE A 50 -8.30 -11.53 -8.44
N LEU A 51 -7.32 -10.84 -7.86
CA LEU A 51 -6.97 -10.98 -6.46
C LEU A 51 -7.86 -10.14 -5.53
N GLU A 52 -8.49 -9.07 -6.03
CA GLU A 52 -9.22 -8.07 -5.25
C GLU A 52 -10.21 -8.66 -4.23
N PRO A 53 -11.06 -9.65 -4.59
CA PRO A 53 -12.00 -10.26 -3.65
C PRO A 53 -11.31 -10.97 -2.48
N TYR A 54 -10.08 -11.44 -2.71
CA TYR A 54 -9.28 -12.27 -1.80
C TYR A 54 -8.11 -11.52 -1.14
N LEU A 55 -7.86 -10.26 -1.52
CA LEU A 55 -6.76 -9.46 -0.98
C LEU A 55 -6.72 -9.49 0.54
N TYR A 56 -5.58 -9.92 1.10
CA TYR A 56 -5.32 -10.07 2.53
C TYR A 56 -6.24 -11.06 3.27
N LYS A 57 -7.02 -11.86 2.55
CA LYS A 57 -7.83 -12.96 3.10
C LYS A 57 -7.10 -14.27 2.84
N GLN A 58 -7.48 -15.36 3.50
CA GLN A 58 -6.90 -16.69 3.29
C GLN A 58 -7.72 -17.47 2.24
N PRO A 59 -7.49 -17.29 0.93
CA PRO A 59 -8.22 -18.03 -0.10
C PRO A 59 -7.88 -19.51 -0.11
N ASP A 60 -8.73 -20.29 -0.78
CA ASP A 60 -8.43 -21.69 -1.09
C ASP A 60 -7.18 -21.80 -2.00
N ILE A 61 -6.47 -22.92 -1.87
CA ILE A 61 -5.26 -23.20 -2.64
C ILE A 61 -5.52 -23.18 -4.15
N GLN A 62 -6.72 -23.55 -4.60
CA GLN A 62 -7.06 -23.52 -6.03
C GLN A 62 -7.02 -22.09 -6.58
N ILE A 63 -7.50 -21.11 -5.81
CA ILE A 63 -7.44 -19.70 -6.19
C ILE A 63 -5.98 -19.24 -6.29
N ILE A 64 -5.12 -19.68 -5.37
CA ILE A 64 -3.68 -19.37 -5.41
C ILE A 64 -3.03 -19.96 -6.65
N LYS A 65 -3.31 -21.23 -6.98
CA LYS A 65 -2.79 -21.88 -8.19
C LYS A 65 -3.27 -21.16 -9.45
N SER A 66 -4.55 -20.78 -9.52
CA SER A 66 -5.09 -19.99 -10.63
C SER A 66 -4.41 -18.62 -10.76
N PHE A 67 -4.15 -17.94 -9.65
CA PHE A 67 -3.41 -16.68 -9.64
C PHE A 67 -1.98 -16.86 -10.17
N ILE A 68 -1.25 -17.87 -9.70
CA ILE A 68 0.13 -18.15 -10.15
C ILE A 68 0.15 -18.49 -11.64
N ASN A 69 -0.81 -19.28 -12.13
CA ASN A 69 -0.92 -19.59 -13.55
C ASN A 69 -1.17 -18.33 -14.38
N MET A 70 -2.12 -17.47 -13.99
CA MET A 70 -2.37 -16.19 -14.63
C MET A 70 -1.11 -15.29 -14.63
N PHE A 71 -0.40 -15.25 -13.50
CA PHE A 71 0.86 -14.51 -13.40
C PHE A 71 1.91 -15.05 -14.37
N ASN A 72 2.06 -16.38 -14.48
CA ASN A 72 3.01 -17.02 -15.38
C ASN A 72 2.67 -16.78 -16.86
N GLU A 73 1.39 -16.73 -17.23
CA GLU A 73 0.93 -16.34 -18.57
C GLU A 73 1.25 -14.87 -18.90
N ILE A 74 1.04 -13.96 -17.95
CA ILE A 74 1.42 -12.55 -18.11
C ILE A 74 2.94 -12.43 -18.20
N LYS A 75 3.67 -13.18 -17.38
CA LYS A 75 5.14 -13.19 -17.36
C LYS A 75 5.75 -13.67 -18.68
N SER A 76 5.18 -14.67 -19.32
CA SER A 76 5.71 -15.19 -20.60
C SER A 76 5.62 -14.16 -21.73
N THR A 77 4.66 -13.23 -21.66
CA THR A 77 4.39 -12.23 -22.70
C THR A 77 4.88 -10.83 -22.35
N ASN A 78 4.99 -10.49 -21.06
CA ASN A 78 5.22 -9.13 -20.59
C ASN A 78 6.31 -9.05 -19.50
N TYR A 79 7.30 -9.95 -19.52
CA TYR A 79 8.35 -10.05 -18.50
C TYR A 79 8.98 -8.68 -18.14
N GLU A 80 9.32 -7.87 -19.13
CA GLU A 80 9.98 -6.57 -18.98
C GLU A 80 9.13 -5.52 -18.25
N LEU A 81 7.81 -5.73 -18.19
CA LEU A 81 6.87 -4.82 -17.53
C LEU A 81 6.65 -5.19 -16.05
N ILE A 82 7.11 -6.37 -15.62
CA ILE A 82 6.90 -6.86 -14.26
C ILE A 82 7.93 -6.24 -13.33
N ASP A 83 7.46 -5.72 -12.19
CA ASP A 83 8.34 -5.23 -11.14
C ASP A 83 9.09 -6.39 -10.47
N SER A 84 10.39 -6.21 -10.21
CA SER A 84 11.25 -7.26 -9.66
C SER A 84 10.78 -7.76 -8.29
N ASP A 85 10.23 -6.88 -7.46
CA ASP A 85 9.76 -7.25 -6.12
C ASP A 85 8.50 -8.13 -6.24
N LEU A 86 7.60 -7.77 -7.16
CA LEU A 86 6.41 -8.59 -7.46
C LEU A 86 6.82 -9.96 -7.99
N LEU A 87 7.75 -10.00 -8.94
CA LEU A 87 8.28 -11.24 -9.50
C LEU A 87 8.83 -12.16 -8.41
N ASN A 88 9.69 -11.61 -7.55
CA ASN A 88 10.32 -12.37 -6.47
C ASN A 88 9.27 -12.89 -5.46
N CYS A 89 8.31 -12.05 -5.05
CA CYS A 89 7.29 -12.49 -4.10
C CYS A 89 6.37 -13.57 -4.66
N VAL A 90 5.99 -13.51 -5.94
CA VAL A 90 5.20 -14.59 -6.55
C VAL A 90 6.01 -15.88 -6.65
N GLN A 91 7.30 -15.82 -6.98
CA GLN A 91 8.17 -16.99 -6.99
C GLN A 91 8.34 -17.62 -5.61
N ILE A 92 8.46 -16.81 -4.55
CA ILE A 92 8.54 -17.31 -3.18
C ILE A 92 7.22 -17.96 -2.77
N LEU A 93 6.08 -17.35 -3.12
CA LEU A 93 4.76 -17.93 -2.87
C LEU A 93 4.61 -19.28 -3.58
N GLU A 94 4.94 -19.35 -4.86
CA GLU A 94 4.89 -20.58 -5.66
C GLU A 94 5.75 -21.69 -5.06
N LYS A 95 6.99 -21.37 -4.67
CA LYS A 95 7.90 -22.32 -4.00
C LYS A 95 7.42 -22.77 -2.63
N SER A 96 6.57 -22.00 -1.96
CA SER A 96 6.03 -22.36 -0.65
C SER A 96 4.88 -23.35 -0.70
N ILE A 97 4.40 -23.70 -1.90
CA ILE A 97 3.28 -24.62 -2.08
C ILE A 97 3.78 -26.06 -1.91
N HIS A 98 3.36 -26.68 -0.81
CA HIS A 98 3.62 -28.08 -0.51
C HIS A 98 2.34 -28.72 0.06
N ASP A 99 2.04 -29.96 -0.34
CA ASP A 99 0.87 -30.72 0.13
C ASP A 99 -0.47 -29.95 0.06
N ASN A 100 -0.68 -29.22 -1.04
CA ASN A 100 -1.87 -28.36 -1.25
C ASN A 100 -2.08 -27.27 -0.18
N LYS A 101 -1.01 -26.89 0.53
CA LYS A 101 -0.99 -25.75 1.44
C LYS A 101 0.03 -24.73 0.95
N TYR A 102 -0.17 -23.47 1.33
CA TYR A 102 0.74 -22.38 1.03
C TYR A 102 1.00 -21.58 2.31
N ASN A 103 2.12 -20.86 2.35
CA ASN A 103 2.40 -19.97 3.47
C ASN A 103 1.67 -18.64 3.28
N PHE A 104 0.77 -18.33 4.22
CA PHE A 104 -0.05 -17.13 4.18
C PHE A 104 0.78 -15.84 4.19
N ASN A 105 1.93 -15.80 4.87
CA ASN A 105 2.77 -14.60 4.95
C ASN A 105 3.38 -14.24 3.57
N TYR A 106 3.71 -15.25 2.76
CA TYR A 106 4.20 -15.01 1.40
C TYR A 106 3.07 -14.55 0.48
N TYR A 107 1.87 -15.10 0.65
CA TYR A 107 0.68 -14.62 -0.05
C TYR A 107 0.36 -13.16 0.31
N GLU A 108 0.44 -12.83 1.59
CA GLU A 108 0.24 -11.47 2.07
C GLU A 108 1.27 -10.50 1.49
N SER A 109 2.53 -10.94 1.36
CA SER A 109 3.60 -10.17 0.71
C SER A 109 3.26 -9.87 -0.75
N VAL A 110 2.74 -10.85 -1.49
CA VAL A 110 2.25 -10.66 -2.88
C VAL A 110 1.11 -9.64 -2.89
N CYS A 111 0.13 -9.76 -1.99
CA CYS A 111 -0.98 -8.81 -1.88
C CYS A 111 -0.47 -7.38 -1.65
N SER A 112 0.46 -7.21 -0.70
CA SER A 112 1.05 -5.92 -0.34
C SER A 112 1.76 -5.24 -1.50
N ILE A 113 2.59 -5.99 -2.23
CA ILE A 113 3.32 -5.45 -3.38
C ILE A 113 2.38 -5.14 -4.53
N LEU A 114 1.47 -6.06 -4.87
CA LEU A 114 0.53 -5.86 -5.97
C LEU A 114 -0.40 -4.67 -5.70
N ASP A 115 -0.96 -4.56 -4.49
CA ASP A 115 -1.80 -3.44 -4.06
C ASP A 115 -1.04 -2.10 -4.21
N LYS A 116 0.19 -2.06 -3.68
CA LYS A 116 1.06 -0.88 -3.78
C LYS A 116 1.37 -0.51 -5.23
N LEU A 117 1.75 -1.46 -6.08
CA LEU A 117 2.09 -1.21 -7.48
C LEU A 117 0.87 -0.74 -8.26
N PHE A 118 -0.29 -1.36 -8.03
CA PHE A 118 -1.55 -0.97 -8.66
C PHE A 118 -1.93 0.47 -8.33
N GLU A 119 -2.01 0.82 -7.04
CA GLU A 119 -2.40 2.17 -6.60
C GLU A 119 -1.36 3.22 -7.00
N ARG A 120 -0.06 2.91 -6.87
CA ARG A 120 1.02 3.82 -7.26
C ARG A 120 0.98 4.14 -8.75
N THR A 121 0.75 3.12 -9.58
CA THR A 121 0.70 3.29 -11.04
C THR A 121 -0.52 4.09 -11.46
N ARG A 122 -1.70 3.83 -10.87
CA ARG A 122 -2.90 4.65 -11.09
C ARG A 122 -2.69 6.10 -10.69
N LYS A 123 -2.08 6.35 -9.53
CA LYS A 123 -1.75 7.70 -9.05
C LYS A 123 -0.78 8.42 -10.00
N LEU A 124 0.24 7.72 -10.49
CA LEU A 124 1.20 8.25 -11.47
C LEU A 124 0.50 8.68 -12.77
N LEU A 125 -0.48 7.89 -13.22
CA LEU A 125 -1.29 8.14 -14.41
C LEU A 125 -2.47 9.10 -14.16
N LYS A 126 -2.60 9.66 -12.95
CA LYS A 126 -3.72 10.53 -12.53
C LYS A 126 -5.09 9.87 -12.66
N LEU A 127 -5.16 8.56 -12.48
CA LEU A 127 -6.40 7.79 -12.43
C LEU A 127 -6.96 7.77 -10.99
N PRO A 128 -8.29 7.59 -10.82
CA PRO A 128 -8.88 7.43 -9.49
C PRO A 128 -8.25 6.27 -8.73
N THR A 129 -7.98 6.42 -7.44
CA THR A 129 -7.46 5.38 -6.54
C THR A 129 -8.54 4.92 -5.57
N ARG A 130 -8.42 3.72 -5.00
CA ARG A 130 -9.40 3.27 -3.99
C ARG A 130 -9.32 4.14 -2.73
N SER A 131 -10.48 4.46 -2.17
CA SER A 131 -10.55 5.24 -0.93
C SER A 131 -10.22 4.36 0.28
N ILE A 132 -9.79 4.99 1.38
CA ILE A 132 -9.55 4.29 2.65
C ILE A 132 -10.83 3.62 3.14
N SER A 133 -11.98 4.31 3.04
CA SER A 133 -13.29 3.76 3.40
C SER A 133 -13.62 2.50 2.60
N TYR A 134 -13.36 2.49 1.29
CA TYR A 134 -13.56 1.29 0.47
C TYR A 134 -12.72 0.10 0.96
N ARG A 135 -11.43 0.32 1.26
CA ARG A 135 -10.53 -0.74 1.72
C ARG A 135 -10.96 -1.30 3.08
N LEU A 136 -11.41 -0.44 3.99
CA LEU A 136 -11.92 -0.84 5.31
C LEU A 136 -13.20 -1.67 5.18
N ASN A 137 -14.17 -1.19 4.39
CA ASN A 137 -15.44 -1.89 4.20
C ASN A 137 -15.26 -3.30 3.60
N ASN A 138 -14.26 -3.46 2.73
CA ASN A 138 -13.96 -4.75 2.10
C ASN A 138 -12.93 -5.61 2.87
N LYS A 139 -12.45 -5.15 4.04
CA LYS A 139 -11.41 -5.79 4.86
C LYS A 139 -10.10 -6.05 4.11
N GLN A 140 -9.70 -5.10 3.26
CA GLN A 140 -8.49 -5.18 2.43
C GLN A 140 -7.31 -4.48 3.12
N TYR A 141 -6.87 -5.04 4.25
CA TYR A 141 -5.74 -4.56 5.02
C TYR A 141 -4.92 -5.72 5.58
N GLY A 142 -3.60 -5.54 5.67
CA GLY A 142 -2.69 -6.57 6.15
C GLY A 142 -2.89 -6.95 7.61
N THR A 143 -2.32 -8.08 8.00
CA THR A 143 -2.29 -8.66 9.34
C THR A 143 -1.82 -7.67 10.38
N SER A 144 -0.76 -6.89 10.11
CA SER A 144 -0.28 -5.87 11.06
C SER A 144 -1.31 -4.78 11.36
N ILE A 145 -2.10 -4.38 10.35
CA ILE A 145 -3.19 -3.40 10.55
C ILE A 145 -4.32 -4.07 11.32
N ASN A 146 -4.64 -5.32 11.01
CA ASN A 146 -5.66 -6.08 11.73
C ASN A 146 -5.29 -6.28 13.21
N GLU A 147 -4.02 -6.57 13.50
CA GLU A 147 -3.49 -6.68 14.86
C GLU A 147 -3.54 -5.34 15.59
N ALA A 148 -3.19 -4.24 14.92
CA ALA A 148 -3.32 -2.90 15.48
C ALA A 148 -4.78 -2.55 15.79
N ILE A 149 -5.72 -2.88 14.89
CA ILE A 149 -7.16 -2.69 15.12
C ILE A 149 -7.61 -3.50 16.34
N LYS A 150 -7.28 -4.80 16.40
CA LYS A 150 -7.61 -5.66 17.55
C LYS A 150 -7.03 -5.15 18.86
N PHE A 151 -5.80 -4.65 18.83
CA PHE A 151 -5.14 -4.06 19.98
C PHE A 151 -5.87 -2.79 20.46
N ILE A 152 -6.27 -1.92 19.53
CA ILE A 152 -7.07 -0.72 19.84
C ILE A 152 -8.44 -1.13 20.40
N GLU A 153 -9.10 -2.11 19.79
CA GLU A 153 -10.39 -2.64 20.27
C GLU A 153 -10.26 -3.20 21.70
N ASP A 154 -9.21 -3.97 21.98
CA ASP A 154 -8.95 -4.54 23.31
C ASP A 154 -8.66 -3.45 24.35
N ILE A 155 -7.87 -2.42 23.99
CA ILE A 155 -7.64 -1.26 24.85
C ILE A 155 -8.94 -0.53 25.12
N VAL A 156 -9.73 -0.23 24.10
CA VAL A 156 -10.99 0.52 24.26
C VAL A 156 -11.94 -0.26 25.16
N LEU A 157 -12.09 -1.57 24.94
CA LEU A 157 -12.93 -2.44 25.76
C LEU A 157 -12.48 -2.53 27.22
N LYS A 158 -11.17 -2.48 27.49
CA LYS A 158 -10.62 -2.56 28.85
C LYS A 158 -10.55 -1.21 29.58
N VAL A 159 -10.19 -0.14 28.87
CA VAL A 159 -9.96 1.18 29.47
C VAL A 159 -11.25 1.98 29.62
N LEU A 160 -12.20 1.84 28.69
CA LEU A 160 -13.46 2.59 28.74
C LEU A 160 -14.29 2.31 30.01
N PRO A 161 -14.45 1.04 30.47
CA PRO A 161 -15.16 0.76 31.72
C PRO A 161 -14.47 1.34 32.94
N ILE A 162 -13.13 1.33 32.96
CA ILE A 162 -12.34 1.90 34.07
C ILE A 162 -12.54 3.42 34.13
N LEU A 163 -12.48 4.10 32.98
CA LEU A 163 -12.76 5.54 32.90
C LEU A 163 -14.19 5.88 33.33
N LEU A 164 -15.18 5.07 32.94
CA LEU A 164 -16.56 5.26 33.40
C LEU A 164 -16.68 5.10 34.92
N LEU A 165 -16.03 4.08 35.50
CA LEU A 165 -16.02 3.86 36.94
C LEU A 165 -15.35 5.01 37.71
N THR A 166 -14.22 5.54 37.21
CA THR A 166 -13.56 6.68 37.86
C THR A 166 -14.42 7.95 37.81
N ILE A 167 -15.10 8.21 36.69
CA ILE A 167 -16.04 9.32 36.56
C ILE A 167 -17.19 9.16 37.57
N ILE A 168 -17.80 7.97 37.66
CA ILE A 168 -18.86 7.69 38.64
C ILE A 168 -18.37 7.93 40.07
N PHE A 169 -17.17 7.46 40.41
CA PHE A 169 -16.60 7.65 41.73
C PHE A 169 -16.37 9.13 42.08
N ILE A 170 -15.87 9.92 41.12
CA ILE A 170 -15.68 11.38 41.29
C ILE A 170 -17.02 12.08 41.54
N ILE A 171 -18.06 11.70 40.80
CA ILE A 171 -19.42 12.25 40.97
C ILE A 171 -19.98 11.91 42.36
N ILE A 172 -19.86 10.66 42.80
CA ILE A 172 -20.32 10.25 44.13
C ILE A 172 -19.57 11.00 45.23
N HIS A 173 -18.24 11.08 45.13
CA HIS A 173 -17.41 11.77 46.12
C HIS A 173 -17.75 13.26 46.22
N THR A 174 -17.94 13.94 45.08
CA THR A 174 -18.35 15.35 45.06
C THR A 174 -19.74 15.56 45.65
N PHE A 175 -20.69 14.66 45.38
CA PHE A 175 -22.03 14.71 45.96
C PHE A 175 -22.01 14.54 47.49
N ILE A 176 -21.26 13.55 48.00
CA ILE A 176 -21.08 13.31 49.44
C ILE A 176 -20.49 14.54 50.12
N ASN A 177 -19.41 15.11 49.57
CA ASN A 177 -18.78 16.29 50.17
C ASN A 177 -19.71 17.51 50.22
N THR A 178 -20.50 17.71 49.17
CA THR A 178 -21.50 18.78 49.10
C THR A 178 -22.58 18.57 50.16
N PHE A 179 -23.07 17.33 50.33
CA PHE A 179 -24.06 16.98 51.34
C PHE A 179 -23.54 17.20 52.76
N ILE A 180 -22.29 16.81 53.05
CA ILE A 180 -21.65 17.05 54.35
C ILE A 180 -21.53 18.56 54.64
N HIS A 181 -21.20 19.38 53.63
CA HIS A 181 -21.13 20.83 53.80
C HIS A 181 -22.49 21.45 54.09
N LEU A 182 -23.59 20.93 53.53
CA LEU A 182 -24.95 21.44 53.80
C LEU A 182 -25.48 21.08 55.19
N LEU A 183 -24.95 20.03 55.83
CA LEU A 183 -25.31 19.60 57.18
C LEU A 183 -24.53 20.31 58.30
N LYS A 184 -23.44 21.00 57.96
CA LYS A 184 -22.67 21.86 58.88
C LYS A 184 -23.23 23.27 58.88
#